data_AF-A0A2I1E9C2-F1
#
_entry.id   AF-A0A2I1E9C2-F1
#
_cell.length_a   1.000
_cell.length_b   1.000
_cell.length_c   1.000
_cell.angle_alpha   90.00
_cell.angle_beta   90.00
_cell.angle_gamma   90.00
#
_symmetry.space_group_name_H-M   'P 1'
#
loop_
_entity.id
_entity.type
_entity.pdbx_description
1 polymer ?
#
loop_
_entity_poly.entity_id
_entity_poly.type
_entity_poly.pdbx_seq_one_letter_code
_entity_poly.pdbx_strand_id
1 'polypeptide(L)' 'MSGLKILYNKLGDKSADHLIYHYFVVPEHLYDDYQVQKIVTSDSNEANTIPDWINTRIFQYVLKIKL' A
#
# COMPACT_ATOMS: atom_id res chain seq x y z
N MET A 1 -14.51 -5.62 15.72
CA MET A 1 -14.65 -5.11 14.35
C MET A 1 -13.42 -5.54 13.58
N SER A 2 -13.53 -6.25 12.45
CA SER A 2 -12.34 -6.77 11.74
C SER A 2 -11.57 -5.65 11.06
N GLY A 3 -10.23 -5.74 11.04
CA GLY A 3 -9.37 -4.74 10.39
C GLY A 3 -9.70 -4.53 8.90
N LEU A 4 -10.11 -5.59 8.21
CA LEU A 4 -10.55 -5.52 6.82
C LEU A 4 -11.80 -4.65 6.64
N LYS A 5 -12.76 -4.67 7.58
CA LYS A 5 -13.97 -3.82 7.50
C LYS A 5 -13.63 -2.34 7.66
N ILE A 6 -12.65 -2.03 8.51
CA ILE A 6 -12.16 -0.65 8.70
C ILE A 6 -11.45 -0.18 7.43
N LEU A 7 -10.60 -1.02 6.83
CA LEU A 7 -9.94 -0.74 5.56
C LEU A 7 -10.97 -0.52 4.45
N TYR A 8 -11.96 -1.40 4.34
CA TYR A 8 -13.05 -1.32 3.36
C TYR A 8 -13.77 0.03 3.40
N ASN A 9 -14.13 0.48 4.60
CA ASN A 9 -14.80 1.77 4.81
C ASN A 9 -13.90 2.96 4.49
N LYS A 10 -12.60 2.88 4.81
CA LYS A 10 -11.64 3.95 4.49
C LYS A 10 -11.39 4.09 2.99
N LEU A 11 -11.38 2.97 2.27
CA LEU A 11 -11.10 2.94 0.83
C LEU A 11 -12.37 3.08 -0.04
N GLY A 12 -13.52 3.35 0.57
CA GLY A 12 -14.77 3.59 -0.15
C GLY A 12 -15.35 2.37 -0.86
N ASP A 13 -15.03 1.16 -0.38
CA ASP A 13 -15.56 -0.12 -0.88
C ASP A 13 -15.29 -0.45 -2.38
N LYS A 14 -15.89 -1.55 -2.88
CA LYS A 14 -15.73 -2.00 -4.27
C LYS A 14 -16.25 -0.99 -5.30
N SER A 15 -17.18 -0.12 -4.93
CA SER A 15 -17.81 0.87 -5.81
C SER A 15 -17.03 2.17 -5.94
N ALA A 16 -16.09 2.46 -5.02
CA ALA A 16 -15.14 3.55 -5.21
C ALA A 16 -14.36 3.40 -6.53
N ASP A 17 -13.92 4.50 -7.10
CA ASP A 17 -13.10 4.54 -8.32
C ASP A 17 -11.82 5.35 -8.14
N HIS A 18 -11.65 5.97 -6.98
CA HIS A 18 -10.47 6.75 -6.65
C HIS A 18 -9.23 5.86 -6.51
N LEU A 19 -8.13 6.35 -7.07
CA LEU A 19 -6.81 5.73 -6.97
C LEU A 19 -6.11 6.20 -5.69
N ILE A 20 -5.34 5.31 -5.07
CA ILE A 20 -4.64 5.54 -3.81
C ILE A 20 -3.14 5.55 -4.10
N TYR A 21 -2.50 6.68 -3.82
CA TYR A 21 -1.08 6.88 -4.09
C TYR A 21 -0.27 6.96 -2.80
N HIS A 22 0.72 6.09 -2.67
CA HIS A 22 1.71 6.14 -1.59
C HIS A 22 3.05 6.58 -2.15
N TYR A 23 3.65 7.61 -1.55
CA TYR A 23 4.96 8.12 -1.92
C TYR A 23 5.95 7.80 -0.80
N PHE A 24 6.99 7.05 -1.13
CA PHE A 24 8.08 6.72 -0.23
C PHE A 24 9.30 7.53 -0.61
N VAL A 25 9.86 8.25 0.36
CA VAL A 25 11.08 9.03 0.14
C VAL A 25 12.24 8.24 0.69
N VAL A 26 13.23 7.93 -0.14
CA VAL A 26 14.40 7.12 0.25
C VAL A 26 15.71 7.82 -0.13
N PRO A 27 16.75 7.70 0.73
CA PRO A 27 18.09 8.14 0.38
C PRO A 27 18.61 7.49 -0.90
N GLU A 28 19.48 8.21 -1.63
CA GLU A 28 20.08 7.74 -2.89
C GLU A 28 20.69 6.33 -2.80
N HIS A 29 21.37 6.02 -1.69
CA HIS A 29 22.01 4.71 -1.50
C HIS A 29 21.03 3.55 -1.25
N LEU A 30 19.74 3.83 -1.00
CA LEU A 30 18.70 2.80 -0.82
C LEU A 30 17.70 2.78 -1.99
N TYR A 31 17.83 3.70 -2.95
CA TYR A 31 16.85 3.84 -4.01
C TYR A 31 16.83 2.64 -4.96
N ASP A 32 18.03 2.18 -5.37
CA ASP A 32 18.15 1.07 -6.32
C ASP A 32 17.74 -0.28 -5.69
N ASP A 33 17.82 -0.40 -4.36
CA ASP A 33 17.43 -1.58 -3.59
C ASP A 33 15.95 -1.56 -3.15
N TYR A 34 15.24 -0.45 -3.37
CA TYR A 34 13.87 -0.29 -2.90
C TYR A 34 12.94 -1.33 -3.52
N GLN A 35 12.17 -2.00 -2.66
CA GLN A 35 11.12 -2.92 -3.06
C GLN A 35 9.75 -2.32 -2.70
N VAL A 36 8.76 -2.60 -3.56
CA VAL A 36 7.36 -2.27 -3.29
C VAL A 36 6.96 -2.83 -1.92
N GLN A 37 6.36 -1.99 -1.09
CA GLN A 37 5.98 -2.38 0.26
C GLN A 37 4.82 -3.38 0.21
N LYS A 38 5.00 -4.51 0.88
CA LYS A 38 3.93 -5.50 1.04
C LYS A 38 2.87 -4.96 1.99
N ILE A 39 1.61 -5.23 1.68
CA ILE A 39 0.52 -4.95 2.61
C ILE A 39 0.41 -6.13 3.56
N VAL A 40 0.69 -5.89 4.84
CA VAL A 40 0.70 -6.91 5.88
C VAL A 40 -0.39 -6.65 6.92
N THR A 41 -0.79 -7.71 7.62
CA THR A 41 -1.65 -7.60 8.80
C THR A 41 -0.85 -7.05 9.99
N SER A 42 -1.54 -6.71 11.08
CA SER A 42 -0.91 -6.24 12.34
C SER A 42 0.11 -7.23 12.91
N ASP A 43 -0.04 -8.51 12.59
CA ASP A 43 0.84 -9.59 13.05
C ASP A 43 1.97 -9.86 12.05
N SER A 44 2.24 -8.92 11.13
CA SER A 44 3.24 -8.97 10.07
C SER A 44 3.09 -10.14 9.08
N ASN A 45 2.03 -10.93 9.21
CA ASN A 45 1.67 -11.94 8.22
C ASN A 45 1.23 -11.25 6.94
N GLU A 46 1.67 -11.75 5.79
CA GLU A 46 1.11 -11.36 4.50
C GLU A 46 -0.41 -11.47 4.58
N ALA A 47 -1.09 -10.39 4.20
CA ALA A 47 -2.53 -10.37 4.17
C ALA A 47 -2.97 -11.24 2.99
N ASN A 48 -2.98 -12.56 3.18
CA ASN A 48 -3.38 -13.59 2.22
C ASN A 48 -4.81 -13.40 1.66
N THR A 49 -5.53 -12.38 2.10
CA THR A 49 -6.90 -12.09 1.69
C THR A 49 -7.11 -10.59 1.51
N ILE A 50 -6.17 -9.89 0.86
CA ILE A 50 -6.50 -8.59 0.29
C ILE A 50 -7.33 -8.83 -0.97
N PRO A 51 -8.57 -8.31 -1.03
CA PRO A 51 -9.35 -8.40 -2.25
C PRO A 51 -8.65 -7.72 -3.43
N ASP A 52 -8.67 -8.35 -4.60
CA ASP A 52 -7.98 -7.85 -5.80
C ASP A 52 -8.33 -6.40 -6.15
N TRP A 53 -9.56 -5.98 -5.90
CA TRP A 53 -10.00 -4.61 -6.17
C TRP A 53 -9.18 -3.56 -5.39
N ILE A 54 -8.67 -3.90 -4.20
CA ILE A 54 -7.77 -3.02 -3.42
C ILE A 54 -6.41 -2.96 -4.12
N ASN A 55 -5.85 -4.11 -4.53
CA ASN A 55 -4.56 -4.17 -5.21
C ASN A 55 -4.57 -3.39 -6.52
N THR A 56 -5.69 -3.37 -7.26
CA THR A 56 -5.80 -2.60 -8.52
C THR A 56 -5.82 -1.08 -8.34
N ARG A 57 -5.97 -0.59 -7.09
CA ARG A 57 -6.12 0.85 -6.80
C ARG A 57 -4.95 1.44 -6.01
N ILE A 58 -4.09 0.60 -5.45
CA ILE A 58 -2.94 1.06 -4.66
C ILE A 58 -1.71 1.15 -5.57
N PHE A 59 -1.18 2.35 -5.69
CA PHE A 59 0.05 2.65 -6.41
C PHE A 59 1.11 3.13 -5.43
N GLN A 60 2.31 2.59 -5.57
CA GLN A 60 3.45 2.98 -4.75
C GLN A 60 4.51 3.60 -5.65
N TYR A 61 4.96 4.80 -5.26
CA TYR A 61 6.05 5.50 -5.91
C TYR A 61 7.18 5.67 -4.91
N VAL A 62 8.41 5.56 -5.41
CA VAL A 62 9.60 5.86 -4.64
C VAL A 62 10.25 7.12 -5.20
N LEU A 63 10.61 8.04 -4.30
CA LEU A 63 11.29 9.30 -4.60
C LEU A 63 12.68 9.25 -4.01
N LYS A 64 13.66 9.42 -4.89
CA LYS A 64 15.08 9.52 -4.53
C LYS A 64 15.37 10.88 -3.94
N ILE A 65 15.99 10.92 -2.76
CA ILE A 65 16.57 12.14 -2.20
C ILE A 65 18.08 12.02 -2.08
N LYS A 66 18.77 13.14 -2.34
CA LYS A 66 20.17 13.32 -2.00
C LYS A 66 20.20 14.04 -0.65
N LEU A 67 20.68 13.34 0.37
CA LEU A 67 20.95 13.89 1.70
C LEU A 67 22.38 14.42 1.75
#